data_AF-A0A9W8R2W2-F1
#
_entry.id   AF-A0A9W8R2W2-F1
#
_cell.length_a   1.000
_cell.length_b   1.000
_cell.length_c   1.000
_cell.angle_alpha   90.00
_cell.angle_beta   90.00
_cell.angle_gamma   90.00
#
_symmetry.space_group_name_H-M   'P 1'
#
loop_
_entity.id
_entity.type
_entity.pdbx_description
1 polymer ?
#
loop_
_entity_poly.entity_id
_entity_poly.type
_entity_poly.pdbx_seq_one_letter_code
_entity_poly.pdbx_strand_id
1 'polypeptide(L)'
;MAWVKKNKPNLVKALCGANYDVDFKIPAQHFVNVQDDARLHCIALAHPSLESERIFAVAGPVKSNAIIDILRRQFPQKGYKHVLDDEDDLVVYESVQRAEELLVEVYGTGFASLEESVSANAAELVN
;
A
#
# COMPACT_ATOMS: atom_id res chain seq x y z
N MET A 1 -3.91 32.24 14.67
CA MET A 1 -3.10 31.06 14.30
C MET A 1 -3.84 30.30 13.21
N ALA A 2 -3.42 30.40 11.96
CA ALA A 2 -4.03 29.67 10.85
C ALA A 2 -3.39 28.27 10.78
N TRP A 3 -4.20 27.23 10.91
CA TRP A 3 -3.79 25.86 10.58
C TRP A 3 -3.61 25.78 9.06
N VAL A 4 -2.36 25.76 8.61
CA VAL A 4 -2.05 25.39 7.23
C VAL A 4 -2.35 23.90 7.11
N LYS A 5 -3.44 23.54 6.41
CA LYS A 5 -3.61 22.17 5.91
C LYS A 5 -2.43 21.89 4.98
N LYS A 6 -1.38 21.25 5.49
CA LYS A 6 -0.34 20.64 4.66
C LYS A 6 -1.04 19.56 3.87
N ASN A 7 -1.43 19.89 2.63
CA ASN A 7 -1.96 18.93 1.69
C ASN A 7 -0.79 18.05 1.27
N LYS A 8 -0.44 17.05 2.09
CA LYS A 8 0.59 16.08 1.75
C LYS A 8 0.04 15.30 0.54
N PRO A 9 0.67 15.39 -0.64
CA PRO A 9 0.26 14.55 -1.75
C PRO A 9 0.30 13.09 -1.32
N ASN A 10 -0.58 12.26 -1.89
CA ASN A 10 -0.49 10.82 -1.68
C ASN A 10 0.93 10.34 -2.07
N LEU A 11 1.42 9.31 -1.40
CA LEU A 11 2.81 8.88 -1.51
C LEU A 11 3.20 8.58 -2.96
N VAL A 12 2.38 7.82 -3.69
CA VAL A 12 2.66 7.43 -5.08
C VAL A 12 2.68 8.64 -6.01
N LYS A 13 1.75 9.60 -5.86
CA LYS A 13 1.69 10.84 -6.65
C LYS A 13 2.88 11.75 -6.42
N ALA A 14 3.39 11.80 -5.19
CA ALA A 14 4.63 12.51 -4.91
C ALA A 14 5.81 11.92 -5.71
N LEU A 15 5.82 10.59 -5.88
CA LEU A 15 6.89 9.86 -6.56
C LEU A 15 6.73 9.82 -8.09
N CYS A 16 5.50 9.88 -8.63
CA CYS A 16 5.23 9.78 -10.07
C CYS A 16 6.00 10.78 -10.94
N GLY A 17 6.34 11.96 -10.40
CA GLY A 17 7.12 12.98 -11.11
C GLY A 17 8.64 12.72 -11.14
N ALA A 18 9.12 11.63 -10.55
CA ALA A 18 10.55 11.34 -10.34
C ALA A 18 11.33 12.48 -9.64
N ASN A 19 10.62 13.36 -8.92
CA ASN A 19 11.18 14.52 -8.24
C ASN A 19 11.27 14.24 -6.73
N TYR A 20 12.27 13.45 -6.37
CA TYR A 20 12.61 13.11 -4.99
C TYR A 20 14.13 13.07 -4.82
N ASP A 21 14.56 13.18 -3.56
CA ASP A 21 15.95 13.06 -3.14
C ASP A 21 16.33 11.58 -2.96
N VAL A 22 17.63 11.27 -3.12
CA VAL A 22 18.13 9.88 -3.06
C VAL A 22 18.01 9.24 -1.67
N ASP A 23 17.83 10.06 -0.65
CA ASP A 23 17.58 9.69 0.75
C ASP A 23 16.09 9.67 1.11
N PHE A 24 15.19 9.75 0.12
CA PHE A 24 13.76 9.61 0.34
C PHE A 24 13.46 8.27 1.02
N LYS A 25 12.93 8.34 2.24
CA LYS A 25 12.55 7.16 3.02
C LYS A 25 11.15 7.33 3.59
N ILE A 26 10.34 6.29 3.44
CA ILE A 26 9.13 6.12 4.25
C ILE A 26 9.50 5.42 5.55
N PRO A 27 8.86 5.75 6.68
CA PRO A 27 9.02 4.97 7.91
C PRO A 27 8.65 3.50 7.67
N ALA A 28 9.29 2.60 8.40
CA ALA A 28 8.90 1.19 8.46
C ALA A 28 7.40 1.08 8.76
N GLN A 29 6.68 0.47 7.82
CA GLN A 29 5.23 0.31 7.88
C GLN A 29 4.78 -0.77 6.89
N HIS A 30 3.49 -1.09 6.96
CA HIS A 30 2.83 -2.03 6.05
C HIS A 30 1.86 -1.30 5.13
N PHE A 31 1.45 -1.98 4.06
CA PHE A 31 0.45 -1.46 3.13
C PHE A 31 -0.80 -2.35 3.11
N VAL A 32 -1.87 -1.80 2.57
CA VAL A 32 -3.06 -2.53 2.13
C VAL A 32 -3.59 -1.87 0.86
N ASN A 33 -4.14 -2.67 -0.05
CA ASN A 33 -4.85 -2.14 -1.20
C ASN A 33 -6.19 -1.53 -0.77
N VAL A 34 -6.54 -0.36 -1.29
CA VAL A 34 -7.77 0.36 -0.90
C VAL A 34 -9.06 -0.43 -1.22
N GLN A 35 -9.04 -1.26 -2.27
CA GLN A 35 -10.19 -2.10 -2.61
C GLN A 35 -10.31 -3.28 -1.63
N ASP A 36 -9.20 -3.85 -1.18
CA ASP A 36 -9.21 -4.92 -0.17
C ASP A 36 -9.63 -4.40 1.19
N ASP A 37 -9.18 -3.20 1.58
CA ASP A 37 -9.66 -2.52 2.79
C ASP A 37 -11.19 -2.30 2.74
N ALA A 38 -11.70 -1.80 1.61
CA ALA A 38 -13.14 -1.64 1.40
C ALA A 38 -13.91 -2.98 1.45
N ARG A 39 -13.35 -4.05 0.86
CA ARG A 39 -13.92 -5.40 0.92
C ARG A 39 -13.99 -5.91 2.35
N LEU A 40 -12.93 -5.75 3.14
CA LEU A 40 -12.89 -6.14 4.55
C LEU A 40 -13.92 -5.38 5.38
N HIS A 41 -14.17 -4.10 5.09
CA HIS A 41 -15.26 -3.35 5.71
C HIS A 41 -16.65 -3.92 5.37
N CYS A 42 -16.88 -4.30 4.11
CA CYS A 42 -18.12 -4.96 3.70
C CYS A 42 -18.31 -6.33 4.36
N ILE A 43 -17.24 -7.12 4.47
CA ILE A 43 -17.23 -8.41 5.16
C ILE A 43 -17.54 -8.21 6.65
N ALA A 44 -16.88 -7.28 7.32
CA ALA A 44 -17.11 -6.98 8.74
C ALA A 44 -18.57 -6.62 9.04
N LEU A 45 -19.27 -6.01 8.08
CA LEU A 45 -20.68 -5.64 8.21
C LEU A 45 -21.63 -6.83 7.99
N ALA A 46 -21.32 -7.74 7.06
CA ALA A 46 -22.29 -8.71 6.53
C ALA A 46 -21.98 -10.17 6.87
N HIS A 47 -20.75 -10.50 7.26
CA HIS A 47 -20.33 -11.88 7.46
C HIS A 47 -20.91 -12.44 8.77
N PRO A 48 -21.71 -13.52 8.73
CA PRO A 48 -22.50 -13.96 9.89
C PRO A 48 -21.67 -14.53 11.04
N SER A 49 -20.42 -14.93 10.80
CA SER A 49 -19.52 -15.43 11.85
C SER A 49 -18.68 -14.34 12.54
N LEU A 50 -18.77 -13.09 12.07
CA LEU A 50 -17.98 -11.99 12.64
C LEU A 50 -18.78 -11.22 13.68
N GLU A 51 -18.29 -11.24 14.92
CA GLU A 51 -18.84 -10.49 16.03
C GLU A 51 -17.72 -9.98 16.92
N SER A 52 -17.68 -8.66 17.18
CA SER A 52 -16.68 -8.02 18.05
C SER A 52 -15.21 -8.35 17.72
N GLU A 53 -14.90 -8.57 16.44
CA GLU A 53 -13.58 -8.97 15.97
C GLU A 53 -12.78 -7.78 15.42
N ARG A 54 -11.46 -7.77 15.64
CA ARG A 54 -10.54 -6.82 15.00
C ARG A 54 -9.89 -7.49 13.79
N ILE A 55 -10.27 -7.05 12.61
CA ILE A 55 -9.70 -7.52 11.35
C ILE A 55 -8.49 -6.66 11.00
N PHE A 56 -7.33 -7.29 10.80
CA PHE A 56 -6.08 -6.60 10.49
C PHE A 56 -5.86 -6.57 8.97
N ALA A 57 -6.22 -5.45 8.36
CA ALA A 57 -6.04 -5.19 6.94
C ALA A 57 -4.57 -4.85 6.63
N VAL A 58 -3.71 -5.87 6.58
CA VAL A 58 -2.26 -5.72 6.45
C VAL A 58 -1.76 -6.71 5.40
N ALA A 59 -1.47 -6.23 4.17
CA ALA A 59 -1.06 -7.08 3.06
C ALA A 59 0.44 -7.47 3.12
N GLY A 60 1.26 -6.60 3.71
CA GLY A 60 2.70 -6.85 3.86
C GLY A 60 3.50 -5.57 4.14
N PRO A 61 4.80 -5.70 4.43
CA PRO A 61 5.68 -4.55 4.65
C PRO A 61 5.85 -3.75 3.35
N VAL A 62 6.12 -2.45 3.47
CA VAL A 62 6.41 -1.58 2.33
C VAL A 62 7.64 -0.72 2.61
N LYS A 63 8.50 -0.59 1.60
CA LYS A 63 9.69 0.26 1.62
C LYS A 63 9.83 1.07 0.34
N SER A 64 10.62 2.14 0.41
CA SER A 64 10.68 3.17 -0.63
C SER A 64 11.29 2.62 -1.91
N ASN A 65 12.37 1.83 -1.80
CA ASN A 65 13.02 1.20 -2.96
C ASN A 65 12.07 0.27 -3.72
N ALA A 66 11.23 -0.51 -3.04
CA ALA A 66 10.27 -1.40 -3.67
C ALA A 66 9.24 -0.62 -4.51
N ILE A 67 8.70 0.48 -3.97
CA ILE A 67 7.77 1.36 -4.71
C ILE A 67 8.48 1.96 -5.93
N ILE A 68 9.69 2.49 -5.77
CA ILE A 68 10.47 3.08 -6.86
C ILE A 68 10.83 2.05 -7.93
N ASP A 69 11.20 0.82 -7.54
CA ASP A 69 11.53 -0.25 -8.47
C ASP A 69 10.31 -0.68 -9.30
N ILE A 70 9.12 -0.72 -8.69
CA ILE A 70 7.85 -0.94 -9.41
C ILE A 70 7.61 0.21 -10.40
N LEU A 71 7.65 1.46 -9.93
CA LEU A 71 7.42 2.63 -10.79
C LEU A 71 8.43 2.72 -11.94
N ARG A 72 9.70 2.36 -11.69
CA ARG A 72 10.75 2.31 -12.71
C ARG A 72 10.51 1.23 -13.76
N ARG A 73 10.02 0.06 -13.36
CA ARG A 73 9.64 -1.01 -14.30
C ARG A 73 8.43 -0.63 -15.16
N GLN A 74 7.42 -0.01 -14.55
CA GLN A 74 6.16 0.34 -15.21
C GLN A 74 6.27 1.62 -16.07
N PHE A 75 7.08 2.60 -15.66
CA PHE A 75 7.21 3.91 -16.33
C PHE A 75 8.69 4.33 -16.51
N PRO A 76 9.50 3.54 -17.23
CA PRO A 76 10.94 3.77 -17.36
C PRO A 76 11.31 5.15 -17.92
N GLN A 77 10.42 5.75 -18.73
CA GLN A 77 10.60 7.06 -19.37
C GLN A 77 10.69 8.24 -18.39
N LYS A 78 10.27 8.08 -17.13
CA LYS A 78 10.26 9.15 -16.12
C LYS A 78 11.63 9.38 -15.45
N GLY A 79 12.60 8.49 -15.63
CA GLY A 79 13.96 8.69 -15.11
C GLY A 79 14.10 8.56 -13.59
N TYR A 80 13.41 7.60 -12.98
CA TYR A 80 13.48 7.32 -11.55
C TYR A 80 14.92 7.08 -11.07
N LYS A 81 15.33 7.83 -10.05
CA LYS A 81 16.61 7.65 -9.35
C LYS A 81 16.53 6.43 -8.43
N HIS A 82 17.66 5.75 -8.23
CA HIS A 82 17.77 4.75 -7.16
C HIS A 82 17.69 5.42 -5.78
N VAL A 83 17.05 4.75 -4.83
CA VAL A 83 16.87 5.21 -3.45
C VAL A 83 17.60 4.22 -2.54
N LEU A 84 18.34 4.77 -1.57
CA LEU A 84 19.05 3.98 -0.56
C LEU A 84 18.11 3.70 0.61
N ASP A 85 17.49 2.51 0.63
CA ASP A 85 16.56 2.09 1.66
C ASP A 85 16.83 0.63 2.07
N ASP A 86 17.70 0.46 3.07
CA ASP A 86 18.20 -0.83 3.56
C ASP A 86 17.49 -1.30 4.84
N GLU A 87 16.45 -0.57 5.28
CA GLU A 87 15.70 -0.91 6.49
C GLU A 87 14.50 -1.77 6.14
N ASP A 88 14.50 -3.01 6.65
CA ASP A 88 13.35 -3.90 6.55
C ASP A 88 12.47 -3.75 7.80
N ASP A 89 11.15 -3.70 7.59
CA ASP A 89 10.19 -3.86 8.68
C ASP A 89 10.07 -5.35 9.02
N LEU A 90 10.58 -5.72 10.21
CA LEU A 90 10.58 -7.08 10.71
C LEU A 90 9.32 -7.44 11.51
N VAL A 91 8.34 -6.52 11.61
CA VAL A 91 7.11 -6.77 12.34
C VAL A 91 6.24 -7.77 11.58
N VAL A 92 5.89 -8.84 12.28
CA VAL A 92 4.94 -9.86 11.83
C VAL A 92 3.63 -9.67 12.58
N TYR A 93 2.53 -9.57 11.83
CA TYR A 93 1.19 -9.53 12.39
C TYR A 93 0.55 -10.92 12.29
N GLU A 94 0.52 -11.65 13.41
CA GLU A 94 -0.03 -13.02 13.46
C GLU A 94 -1.51 -13.09 13.04
N SER A 95 -2.26 -12.00 13.22
CA SER A 95 -3.68 -11.91 12.90
C SER A 95 -3.99 -11.58 11.42
N VAL A 96 -2.99 -11.37 10.56
CA VAL A 96 -3.20 -11.08 9.11
C VAL A 96 -3.93 -12.22 8.43
N GLN A 97 -3.58 -13.47 8.78
CA GLN A 97 -4.11 -14.66 8.13
C GLN A 97 -5.64 -14.66 8.13
N ARG A 98 -6.26 -14.20 9.22
CA ARG A 98 -7.71 -14.13 9.34
C ARG A 98 -8.35 -13.19 8.32
N ALA A 99 -7.74 -12.04 8.07
CA ALA A 99 -8.24 -11.08 7.08
C ALA A 99 -8.11 -11.63 5.66
N GLU A 100 -6.99 -12.29 5.35
CA GLU A 100 -6.78 -12.90 4.03
C GLU A 100 -7.74 -14.06 3.77
N GLU A 101 -7.97 -14.93 4.76
CA GLU A 101 -8.96 -16.01 4.68
C GLU A 101 -10.36 -15.48 4.37
N LEU A 102 -10.77 -14.38 5.02
CA LEU A 102 -12.06 -13.74 4.77
C LEU A 102 -12.17 -13.19 3.33
N LEU A 103 -11.10 -12.57 2.82
CA LEU A 103 -11.07 -12.09 1.42
C LEU A 103 -11.18 -13.26 0.44
N VAL A 104 -10.45 -14.35 0.67
CA VAL A 104 -10.52 -15.56 -0.16
C VAL A 104 -11.90 -16.19 -0.09
N GLU A 105 -12.50 -16.29 1.10
CA GLU A 105 -13.83 -16.88 1.30
C GLU A 105 -14.92 -16.12 0.55
N VAL A 106 -14.94 -14.79 0.66
CA VAL A 106 -16.05 -13.97 0.15
C VAL A 106 -15.83 -13.49 -1.29
N TYR A 107 -14.59 -13.16 -1.66
CA TYR A 107 -14.25 -12.58 -2.96
C TYR A 107 -13.40 -13.50 -3.85
N GLY A 108 -12.96 -14.66 -3.35
CA GLY A 108 -12.20 -15.66 -4.11
C GLY A 108 -10.72 -15.32 -4.29
N THR A 109 -10.24 -14.21 -3.72
CA THR A 109 -8.86 -13.73 -3.84
C THR A 109 -8.36 -13.18 -2.51
N GLY A 110 -7.09 -13.40 -2.19
CA GLY A 110 -6.42 -12.78 -1.04
C GLY A 110 -6.07 -11.31 -1.27
N PHE A 111 -5.14 -10.79 -0.48
CA PHE A 111 -4.66 -9.41 -0.63
C PHE A 111 -3.97 -9.19 -1.98
N ALA A 112 -4.22 -8.04 -2.60
CA ALA A 112 -3.48 -7.59 -3.76
C ALA A 112 -2.02 -7.28 -3.39
N SER A 113 -1.12 -7.60 -4.31
CA SER A 113 0.31 -7.36 -4.15
C SER A 113 0.65 -5.86 -4.10
N LEU A 114 1.86 -5.55 -3.63
CA LEU A 114 2.39 -4.19 -3.68
C LEU A 114 2.49 -3.68 -5.12
N GLU A 115 2.89 -4.54 -6.06
CA GLU A 115 3.01 -4.19 -7.47
C GLU A 115 1.66 -3.83 -8.09
N GLU A 116 0.62 -4.62 -7.86
CA GLU A 116 -0.75 -4.31 -8.30
C GLU A 116 -1.24 -2.99 -7.71
N SER A 117 -1.03 -2.80 -6.40
CA SER A 117 -1.47 -1.61 -5.67
C SER A 117 -0.78 -0.33 -6.13
N VAL A 118 0.54 -0.37 -6.34
CA VAL A 118 1.32 0.77 -6.83
C VAL A 118 0.98 1.05 -8.30
N SER A 119 0.88 0.02 -9.13
CA SER A 119 0.59 0.18 -10.56
C SER A 119 -0.79 0.77 -10.80
N ALA A 120 -1.81 0.29 -10.08
CA ALA A 120 -3.17 0.84 -10.15
C ALA A 120 -3.21 2.32 -9.72
N ASN A 121 -2.53 2.68 -8.63
CA ASN A 121 -2.44 4.07 -8.18
C ASN A 121 -1.71 4.98 -9.19
N ALA A 122 -0.68 4.46 -9.87
CA ALA A 122 0.13 5.23 -10.81
C ALA A 122 -0.51 5.34 -12.20
N ALA A 123 -1.32 4.37 -12.62
CA ALA A 123 -1.95 4.36 -13.95
C ALA A 123 -2.75 5.63 -14.25
N GLU A 124 -3.44 6.20 -13.25
CA GLU A 124 -4.21 7.44 -13.40
C GLU A 124 -3.34 8.71 -13.40
N LEU A 125 -2.08 8.61 -12.99
CA LEU A 125 -1.18 9.75 -12.76
C LEU A 125 -0.16 9.96 -13.88
N VAL A 126 -0.04 8.99 -14.80
CA VAL A 126 0.90 9.03 -15.93
C VAL A 126 0.21 9.40 -17.25
N ASN A 127 -1.12 9.49 -17.27
CA ASN A 127 -1.91 10.00 -18.40
C ASN A 127 -1.83 11.52 -18.54
#